data_AF-A0A9W9T8C9-F1
#
_entry.id   AF-A0A9W9T8C9-F1
#
_cell.length_a   1.000
_cell.length_b   1.000
_cell.length_c   1.000
_cell.angle_alpha   90.00
_cell.angle_beta   90.00
_cell.angle_gamma   90.00
#
_symmetry.space_group_name_H-M   'P 1'
#
loop_
_entity.id
_entity.type
_entity.pdbx_description
1 polymer ?
#
loop_
_entity_poly.entity_id
_entity_poly.type
_entity_poly.pdbx_seq_one_letter_code
_entity_poly.pdbx_strand_id
1 'polypeptide(L)'
;MAKAPNVFPLVGGRKVEHLKDNIEALKIRLTAEQIEYLESQKPFDVGFPSNFIGPDPKVTGKASFLMAASAPYSFVHAPKSITNPE
;
A
#
# COMPACT_ATOMS: atom_id res chain seq x y z
N MET A 1 4.54 3.50 -6.64
CA MET A 1 3.13 3.04 -6.57
C MET A 1 2.68 3.00 -5.11
N ALA A 2 1.49 3.49 -4.77
CA ALA A 2 0.95 3.35 -3.42
C ALA A 2 0.40 1.93 -3.18
N LYS A 3 0.55 1.41 -1.96
CA LYS A 3 0.19 0.03 -1.58
C LYS A 3 -1.30 -0.20 -1.36
N ALA A 4 -2.08 0.86 -1.14
CA ALA A 4 -3.51 0.78 -0.92
C ALA A 4 -4.26 1.81 -1.78
N PRO A 5 -5.54 1.56 -2.13
CA PRO A 5 -6.28 2.44 -3.02
C PRO A 5 -6.49 3.85 -2.46
N ASN A 6 -6.72 3.94 -1.15
CA ASN A 6 -7.00 5.17 -0.44
C ASN A 6 -6.13 5.24 0.81
N VAL A 7 -5.19 6.20 0.85
CA VAL A 7 -4.34 6.45 2.02
C VAL A 7 -4.47 7.91 2.40
N PHE A 8 -4.98 8.16 3.61
CA PHE A 8 -5.08 9.49 4.18
C PHE A 8 -4.25 9.52 5.46
N PRO A 9 -3.11 10.22 5.48
CA PRO A 9 -2.26 10.28 6.66
C PRO A 9 -2.97 11.08 7.76
N LEU A 10 -3.04 10.51 8.96
CA LEU A 10 -3.49 11.24 10.15
C LEU A 10 -2.27 11.89 10.80
N VAL A 11 -2.10 13.18 10.57
CA VAL A 11 -0.90 13.89 11.04
C VAL A 11 -1.16 14.59 12.37
N GLY A 12 -0.45 14.15 13.41
CA GLY A 12 -0.51 14.76 14.74
C GLY A 12 0.50 15.90 14.89
N GLY A 13 0.13 16.95 15.62
CA GLY A 13 1.02 18.07 15.96
C GLY A 13 0.66 18.64 17.32
N ARG A 14 1.66 19.15 18.05
CA ARG A 14 1.47 19.82 19.37
C ARG A 14 1.79 21.31 19.34
N LYS A 15 2.28 21.81 18.22
CA LYS A 15 2.65 23.21 18.02
C LYS A 15 2.18 23.67 16.64
N VAL A 16 2.05 24.98 16.47
CA VAL A 16 1.61 25.60 15.21
C VAL A 16 2.61 25.35 14.08
N GLU A 17 3.90 25.25 14.40
CA GLU A 17 4.96 24.99 13.41
C GLU A 17 4.76 23.64 12.72
N HIS A 18 4.37 22.59 13.46
CA HIS A 18 4.11 21.27 12.87
C HIS A 18 2.98 21.32 11.84
N LEU A 19 1.92 22.10 12.12
CA LEU A 19 0.82 22.27 11.18
C LEU A 19 1.30 22.94 9.89
N LYS A 20 2.13 23.98 10.01
CA LYS A 20 2.71 24.67 8.86
C LYS A 20 3.61 23.74 8.04
N ASP A 21 4.48 22.98 8.69
CA ASP A 21 5.38 22.04 8.03
C ASP A 21 4.62 20.92 7.30
N ASN A 22 3.52 20.41 7.90
CA ASN A 22 2.67 19.41 7.26
C ASN A 22 1.98 19.94 5.99
N ILE A 23 1.57 21.22 6.00
CA ILE A 23 1.00 21.87 4.81
C ILE A 23 2.08 22.03 3.74
N GLU A 24 3.29 22.44 4.11
CA GLU A 24 4.42 22.55 3.18
C GLU A 24 4.81 21.19 2.57
N ALA A 25 4.71 20.11 3.33
CA ALA A 25 4.98 18.75 2.85
C ALA A 25 4.07 18.33 1.68
N LEU A 26 2.88 18.93 1.52
CA LEU A 26 1.99 18.67 0.39
C LEU A 26 2.60 19.09 -0.97
N LYS A 27 3.64 19.92 -0.96
CA LYS A 27 4.38 20.33 -2.18
C LYS A 27 5.41 19.30 -2.62
N ILE A 28 5.74 18.34 -1.76
CA ILE A 28 6.75 17.32 -2.03
C ILE A 28 6.11 16.17 -2.80
N ARG A 29 6.72 15.80 -3.92
CA ARG A 29 6.41 14.56 -4.65
C ARG A 29 7.67 13.70 -4.70
N LEU A 30 7.53 12.44 -4.31
CA LEU A 30 8.60 11.47 -4.37
C LEU A 30 8.58 10.76 -5.73
N THR A 31 9.76 10.53 -6.30
CA THR A 31 9.90 9.69 -7.49
C THR A 31 9.70 8.21 -7.15
N ALA A 32 9.44 7.37 -8.15
CA ALA A 32 9.33 5.93 -7.95
C ALA A 32 10.58 5.32 -7.29
N GLU A 33 11.77 5.76 -7.70
CA GLU A 33 13.05 5.32 -7.14
C GLU A 33 13.22 5.72 -5.67
N GLN A 34 12.78 6.93 -5.30
CA GLN A 34 12.81 7.39 -3.91
C GLN A 34 11.85 6.58 -3.04
N ILE A 35 10.67 6.24 -3.56
CA ILE A 35 9.71 5.38 -2.85
C ILE A 35 10.31 3.98 -2.65
N GLU A 36 10.88 3.39 -3.69
CA GLU A 36 11.52 2.06 -3.61
C GLU A 36 12.68 2.06 -2.60
N TYR A 37 13.51 3.11 -2.61
CA TYR A 37 14.56 3.30 -1.63
C TYR A 37 14.00 3.31 -0.20
N LEU A 38 12.96 4.10 0.07
CA LEU A 38 12.33 4.17 1.40
C LEU A 38 11.74 2.83 1.84
N GLU A 39 11.14 2.08 0.92
CA GLU A 39 10.56 0.77 1.21
C GLU A 39 11.62 -0.31 1.44
N SER A 40 12.79 -0.21 0.81
CA SER A 40 13.89 -1.17 0.97
C SER A 40 14.61 -1.10 2.31
N GLN A 41 14.43 -0.01 3.09
CA GLN A 41 15.19 0.22 4.33
C GLN A 41 14.96 -0.84 5.40
N LYS A 42 13.78 -1.46 5.40
CA LYS A 42 13.45 -2.54 6.32
C LYS A 42 12.67 -3.64 5.60
N PRO A 43 13.16 -4.89 5.63
CA PRO A 43 12.37 -6.00 5.09
C PRO A 43 11.08 -6.13 5.91
N PHE A 44 9.95 -6.15 5.21
CA PHE A 44 8.64 -6.38 5.80
C PHE A 44 8.30 -7.86 5.72
N ASP A 45 8.37 -8.55 6.85
CA ASP A 45 7.88 -9.93 6.97
C ASP A 45 6.42 -9.91 7.43
N VAL A 46 5.52 -10.40 6.57
CA VAL A 46 4.09 -10.53 6.87
C VAL A 46 3.80 -11.63 7.89
N GLY A 47 4.74 -12.57 8.09
CA GLY A 47 4.64 -13.67 9.04
C GLY A 47 3.49 -14.65 8.77
N PHE A 48 3.39 -15.66 9.62
CA PHE A 48 2.25 -16.57 9.64
C PHE A 48 1.04 -15.88 10.31
N PRO A 49 -0.20 -16.05 9.81
CA PRO A 49 -0.62 -16.93 8.70
C PRO A 49 -0.60 -16.28 7.31
N SER A 50 -0.29 -15.00 7.21
CA SER A 50 -0.35 -14.24 5.96
C SER A 50 0.57 -14.78 4.86
N ASN A 51 1.77 -15.24 5.23
CA ASN A 51 2.73 -15.87 4.31
C ASN A 51 2.28 -17.25 3.79
N PHE A 52 1.34 -17.92 4.48
CA PHE A 52 0.80 -19.22 4.10
C PHE A 52 -0.49 -19.09 3.27
N ILE A 53 -1.40 -18.21 3.70
CA ILE A 53 -2.68 -17.97 3.00
C ILE A 53 -2.46 -17.16 1.71
N GLY A 54 -1.51 -16.23 1.73
CA GLY A 54 -1.21 -15.36 0.59
C GLY A 54 -2.03 -14.06 0.56
N PRO A 55 -1.76 -13.19 -0.43
CA PRO A 55 -2.41 -11.88 -0.57
C PRO A 55 -3.87 -11.99 -1.01
N ASP A 56 -4.64 -10.91 -0.81
CA ASP A 56 -6.03 -10.81 -1.24
C ASP A 56 -6.17 -11.04 -2.76
N PRO A 57 -6.95 -12.04 -3.22
CA PRO A 57 -7.22 -12.29 -4.63
C PRO A 57 -7.85 -11.11 -5.38
N LYS A 58 -8.53 -10.19 -4.69
CA LYS A 58 -9.06 -8.96 -5.31
C LYS A 58 -7.95 -7.99 -5.70
N VAL A 59 -6.79 -8.07 -5.06
CA VAL A 59 -5.63 -7.22 -5.38
C VAL A 59 -4.76 -7.86 -6.46
N THR A 60 -4.55 -9.18 -6.40
CA THR A 60 -3.65 -9.89 -7.32
C THR A 60 -4.35 -10.44 -8.58
N GLY A 61 -5.68 -10.53 -8.56
CA GLY A 61 -6.47 -11.17 -9.61
C GLY A 61 -6.35 -12.69 -9.65
N LYS A 62 -5.65 -13.32 -8.68
CA LYS A 62 -5.39 -14.75 -8.65
C LYS A 62 -5.88 -15.35 -7.34
N ALA A 63 -6.53 -16.52 -7.43
CA ALA A 63 -6.83 -17.31 -6.24
C ALA A 63 -5.51 -17.68 -5.54
N SER A 64 -5.48 -17.57 -4.22
CA SER A 64 -4.36 -18.09 -3.45
C SER A 64 -4.28 -19.61 -3.55
N PHE A 65 -3.15 -20.21 -3.18
CA PHE A 65 -2.93 -21.65 -3.29
C PHE A 65 -4.05 -22.47 -2.64
N LEU A 66 -4.45 -22.12 -1.41
CA LEU A 66 -5.50 -22.83 -0.69
C LEU A 66 -6.88 -22.71 -1.38
N MET A 67 -7.18 -21.55 -1.96
CA MET A 67 -8.43 -21.36 -2.70
C MET A 67 -8.40 -22.05 -4.06
N ALA A 68 -7.27 -22.02 -4.77
CA ALA A 68 -7.16 -22.67 -6.08
C ALA A 68 -7.35 -24.19 -6.02
N ALA A 69 -7.09 -24.81 -4.85
CA ALA A 69 -7.28 -26.23 -4.63
C ALA A 69 -8.76 -26.66 -4.52
N SER A 70 -9.67 -25.75 -4.18
CA SER A 70 -11.10 -26.08 -4.04
C SER A 70 -11.88 -25.96 -5.35
N ALA A 71 -11.67 -24.87 -6.10
CA ALA A 71 -12.39 -24.60 -7.34
C ALA A 71 -11.72 -23.47 -8.17
N PRO A 72 -12.06 -23.32 -9.47
CA PRO A 72 -11.76 -22.10 -10.20
C PRO A 72 -12.62 -20.93 -9.67
N TYR A 73 -11.97 -19.80 -9.38
CA TYR A 73 -12.62 -18.57 -8.91
C TYR A 73 -12.38 -17.41 -9.87
N SER A 74 -13.34 -16.48 -9.93
CA SER A 74 -13.20 -15.18 -10.58
C SER A 74 -13.40 -14.07 -9.54
N PHE A 75 -12.55 -13.03 -9.58
CA PHE A 75 -12.54 -11.96 -8.59
C PHE A 75 -12.73 -10.59 -9.25
N VAL A 76 -13.60 -9.78 -8.65
CA VAL A 76 -13.67 -8.35 -8.98
C VAL A 76 -12.43 -7.66 -8.41
N HIS A 77 -11.69 -6.98 -9.28
CA HIS A 77 -10.46 -6.29 -8.88
C HIS A 77 -10.74 -5.12 -7.95
N ALA A 78 -9.84 -4.93 -6.98
CA ALA A 78 -9.83 -3.77 -6.11
C ALA A 78 -9.56 -2.48 -6.92
N PRO A 79 -10.07 -1.32 -6.46
CA PRO A 79 -9.76 -0.04 -7.09
C PRO A 79 -8.26 0.23 -7.06
N LYS A 80 -7.75 0.95 -8.08
CA LYS A 80 -6.37 1.41 -8.09
C LYS A 80 -6.18 2.58 -7.11
N SER A 81 -4.92 2.86 -6.76
CA SER A 81 -4.60 4.04 -5.95
C SER A 81 -5.12 5.33 -6.56
N ILE A 82 -5.67 6.21 -5.72
CA ILE A 82 -6.02 7.59 -6.07
C ILE A 82 -4.79 8.46 -6.38
N THR A 83 -3.58 8.00 -6.02
CA THR A 83 -2.33 8.70 -6.33
C THR A 83 -1.99 8.54 -7.81
N ASN A 84 -1.69 9.65 -8.49
CA ASN A 84 -1.29 9.66 -9.90
C ASN A 84 -0.08 8.72 -10.12
N PRO A 85 -0.05 7.90 -11.19
CA PRO A 85 1.10 7.05 -11.52
C PRO A 85 2.36 7.78 -11.99
N GLU A 86 2.35 9.11 -12.09
CA GLU A 86 3.53 9.96 -12.37
C GLU A 86 4.34 10.26 -11.11
#